data_AF-R7ST19-F1
#
_entry.id   AF-R7ST19-F1
#
_cell.length_a   1.000
_cell.length_b   1.000
_cell.length_c   1.000
_cell.angle_alpha   90.00
_cell.angle_beta   90.00
_cell.angle_gamma   90.00
#
_symmetry.space_group_name_H-M   'P 1'
#
loop_
_entity.id
_entity.type
_entity.pdbx_description
1 polymer ?
#
loop_
_entity_poly.entity_id
_entity_poly.type
_entity_poly.pdbx_seq_one_letter_code
_entity_poly.pdbx_strand_id
1 'polypeptide(L)'
;MTLSLIAPPSSKLPSVRSIHERPLEVLASLVEYLRTIYNPPVRGTRRIDRKALKRSSTLCTGDDGKAALEALRADEFERAYAVRWLNGLVCQASLLSDPLEDSAVSGDSYNVEDKVDTLIHSATALIAVCAGSAALRTLTRQYAFYAPSLEADVDISLTDLSISVDADSATVGTQTWGSACLMAEMLVEEPGKFGLTDEVLSRAEGVRVLELGAGTGLVSLAAAKYLSMRGVKATVVASDYHPAVLSNLAHNIAANFPPPSPASADVSLCAHALDWSKFSLPGTAHHHTAEPPFDTPFDVILGADIIYELTHALWIRDTVAALLPPSRSAPAHAPAPRFHLIIPLRPTHTSESHMVEEVFLPASIGSARPSSELALCVLEKETILCEVEDARRSEVEYLSSVLSVMLFCVAEYLQLTSIILRSGEIAHMGDKLGSFHEDMVTALTVSEVASASSRVSLSPHDQCEALAGVGPDSTITNSNVLLMRCIQRSATHRRKIKSLELGLREE
;
A
#
# COMPACT_ATOMS: atom_id res chain seq x y z
N MET A 1 17.39 -18.15 17.41
CA MET A 1 17.87 -17.96 18.80
C MET A 1 16.86 -18.58 19.74
N THR A 2 17.26 -19.58 20.51
CA THR A 2 16.48 -20.07 21.66
C THR A 2 16.34 -18.92 22.65
N LEU A 3 15.12 -18.40 22.86
CA LEU A 3 14.84 -17.38 23.88
C LEU A 3 15.16 -17.98 25.26
N SER A 4 16.36 -17.72 25.77
CA SER A 4 16.66 -17.90 27.19
C SER A 4 15.63 -17.09 28.01
N LEU A 5 15.15 -17.64 29.13
CA LEU A 5 14.25 -16.94 30.04
C LEU A 5 14.77 -15.51 30.29
N ILE A 6 13.93 -14.53 29.96
CA ILE A 6 14.24 -13.11 30.15
C ILE A 6 14.30 -12.85 31.65
N ALA A 7 15.49 -12.54 32.16
CA ALA A 7 15.67 -12.19 33.56
C ALA A 7 14.88 -10.91 33.91
N PRO A 8 14.33 -10.75 35.13
CA PRO A 8 13.64 -9.54 35.53
C PRO A 8 14.59 -8.33 35.71
N PRO A 9 14.13 -7.08 35.46
CA PRO A 9 14.94 -5.87 35.62
C PRO A 9 15.67 -5.77 36.95
N SER A 10 14.99 -6.11 38.05
CA SER A 10 15.57 -6.09 39.41
C SER A 10 16.79 -7.00 39.58
N SER A 11 16.90 -8.07 38.78
CA SER A 11 18.01 -9.02 38.81
C SER A 11 19.16 -8.68 37.86
N LYS A 12 18.87 -7.93 36.79
CA LYS A 12 19.83 -7.66 35.71
C LYS A 12 20.46 -6.27 35.81
N LEU A 13 19.74 -5.28 36.33
CA LEU A 13 20.21 -3.90 36.41
C LEU A 13 21.12 -3.70 37.63
N PRO A 14 22.23 -2.93 37.49
CA PRO A 14 23.07 -2.58 38.63
C PRO A 14 22.32 -1.65 39.60
N SER A 15 22.86 -1.49 40.81
CA SER A 15 22.30 -0.55 41.77
C SER A 15 22.29 0.88 41.21
N VAL A 16 21.25 1.66 41.52
CA VAL A 16 21.14 3.05 41.06
C VAL A 16 22.34 3.90 41.47
N ARG A 17 22.93 3.62 42.64
CA ARG A 17 24.09 4.38 43.16
C ARG A 17 25.38 4.15 42.37
N SER A 18 25.47 3.04 41.66
CA SER A 18 26.67 2.59 40.95
C SER A 18 26.47 2.62 39.42
N ILE A 19 25.57 3.46 38.92
CA ILE A 19 25.31 3.58 37.48
C ILE A 19 26.50 4.23 36.78
N HIS A 20 26.98 5.36 37.32
CA HIS A 20 28.12 6.11 36.76
C HIS A 20 29.44 5.34 36.74
N GLU A 21 29.56 4.28 37.53
CA GLU A 21 30.74 3.40 37.57
C GLU A 21 30.78 2.40 36.39
N ARG A 22 29.74 2.37 35.54
CA ARG A 22 29.62 1.41 34.44
C ARG A 22 30.04 2.02 33.11
N PRO A 23 30.69 1.24 32.22
CA PRO A 23 30.99 1.68 30.87
C PRO A 23 29.71 2.05 30.09
N LEU A 24 29.82 3.02 29.18
CA LEU A 24 28.69 3.52 28.39
C LEU A 24 28.05 2.41 27.54
N GLU A 25 28.83 1.52 26.97
CA GLU A 25 28.37 0.39 26.16
C GLU A 25 27.52 -0.58 26.99
N VAL A 26 27.90 -0.78 28.26
CA VAL A 26 27.13 -1.62 29.19
C VAL A 26 25.81 -0.93 29.51
N LEU A 27 25.82 0.37 29.80
CA LEU A 27 24.59 1.12 30.07
C LEU A 27 23.65 1.12 28.86
N ALA A 28 24.18 1.32 27.65
CA ALA A 28 23.42 1.23 26.41
C ALA A 28 22.79 -0.16 26.22
N SER A 29 23.53 -1.24 26.49
CA SER A 29 23.00 -2.60 26.42
C SER A 29 21.89 -2.88 27.44
N LEU A 30 21.94 -2.24 28.62
CA LEU A 30 20.92 -2.37 29.66
C LEU A 30 19.65 -1.59 29.30
N VAL A 31 19.80 -0.39 28.73
CA VAL A 31 18.68 0.38 28.17
C VAL A 31 18.02 -0.39 27.04
N GLU A 32 18.79 -1.00 26.14
CA GLU A 32 18.27 -1.82 25.05
C GLU A 32 17.54 -3.07 25.59
N TYR A 33 18.10 -3.72 26.61
CA TYR A 33 17.40 -4.79 27.30
C TYR A 33 16.04 -4.36 27.86
N LEU A 34 15.95 -3.20 28.52
CA LEU A 34 14.67 -2.67 29.01
C LEU A 34 13.70 -2.32 27.87
N ARG A 35 14.24 -1.87 26.73
CA ARG A 35 13.46 -1.61 25.50
C ARG A 35 12.75 -2.86 25.02
N THR A 36 13.42 -4.03 25.02
CA THR A 36 12.79 -5.31 24.62
C THR A 36 11.60 -5.70 25.49
N ILE A 37 11.57 -5.26 26.75
CA ILE A 37 10.49 -5.56 27.69
C ILE A 37 9.36 -4.54 27.54
N TYR A 38 9.69 -3.24 27.61
CA TYR A 38 8.71 -2.18 27.82
C TYR A 38 8.32 -1.40 26.56
N ASN A 39 9.07 -1.48 25.46
CA ASN A 39 8.73 -0.85 24.18
C ASN A 39 8.49 -1.94 23.10
N PRO A 40 7.36 -2.67 23.16
CA PRO A 40 7.11 -3.77 22.26
C PRO A 40 6.98 -3.31 20.80
N PRO A 41 7.33 -4.18 19.83
CA PRO A 41 7.12 -3.90 18.41
C PRO A 41 5.63 -3.66 18.12
N VAL A 42 5.35 -3.02 16.98
CA VAL A 42 3.97 -2.88 16.50
C VAL A 42 3.37 -4.28 16.32
N ARG A 43 2.15 -4.46 16.84
CA ARG A 43 1.47 -5.76 16.89
C ARG A 43 1.27 -6.34 15.49
N GLY A 44 1.48 -7.64 15.33
CA GLY A 44 1.10 -8.37 14.12
C GLY A 44 1.99 -8.07 12.91
N THR A 45 3.28 -7.84 13.11
CA THR A 45 4.23 -7.46 12.03
C THR A 45 5.19 -8.58 11.64
N ARG A 46 5.34 -9.62 12.47
CA ARG A 46 6.26 -10.74 12.21
C ARG A 46 5.62 -11.74 11.24
N ARG A 47 6.04 -11.75 9.97
CA ARG A 47 5.58 -12.69 8.93
C ARG A 47 5.86 -14.16 9.31
N ILE A 48 4.89 -15.04 9.05
CA ILE A 48 4.99 -16.49 9.25
C ILE A 48 5.32 -17.17 7.92
N ASP A 49 6.49 -17.80 7.80
CA ASP A 49 6.77 -18.69 6.67
C ASP A 49 6.13 -20.08 6.89
N ARG A 50 5.00 -20.34 6.21
CA ARG A 50 4.30 -21.64 6.25
C ARG A 50 5.18 -22.82 5.78
N LYS A 51 6.19 -22.61 4.92
CA LYS A 51 7.11 -23.68 4.47
C LYS A 51 8.13 -24.03 5.54
N ALA A 52 8.60 -23.05 6.31
CA ALA A 52 9.44 -23.27 7.49
C ALA A 52 8.65 -23.93 8.64
N LEU A 53 7.40 -23.51 8.87
CA LEU A 53 6.55 -24.03 9.94
C LEU A 53 6.23 -25.53 9.78
N LYS A 54 6.02 -26.00 8.53
CA LYS A 54 5.84 -27.44 8.24
C LYS A 54 7.11 -28.28 8.44
N ARG A 55 8.31 -27.66 8.43
CA ARG A 55 9.58 -28.35 8.76
C ARG A 55 9.88 -28.31 10.26
N SER A 56 9.28 -27.37 10.99
CA SER A 56 9.51 -27.11 12.41
C SER A 56 8.42 -27.64 13.34
N SER A 57 7.41 -28.35 12.83
CA SER A 57 6.29 -28.90 13.63
C SER A 57 6.67 -30.05 14.57
N THR A 58 7.96 -30.27 14.84
CA THR A 58 8.47 -31.32 15.75
C THR A 58 9.18 -30.80 17.00
N LEU A 59 9.28 -29.47 17.23
CA LEU A 59 9.93 -28.93 18.44
C LEU A 59 9.14 -27.75 19.03
N CYS A 60 8.26 -28.06 19.98
CA CYS A 60 7.54 -27.09 20.82
C CYS A 60 8.42 -26.71 22.03
N THR A 61 9.16 -25.61 21.96
CA THR A 61 9.92 -25.06 23.12
C THR A 61 9.86 -23.52 23.23
N GLY A 62 9.05 -22.84 22.40
CA GLY A 62 9.00 -21.37 22.33
C GLY A 62 7.90 -20.68 23.16
N ASP A 63 7.10 -21.43 23.91
CA ASP A 63 5.89 -20.92 24.60
C ASP A 63 6.23 -20.27 25.95
N ASP A 64 7.16 -20.87 26.70
CA ASP A 64 7.51 -20.44 28.07
C ASP A 64 8.15 -19.04 28.11
N GLY A 65 8.95 -18.69 27.09
CA GLY A 65 9.62 -17.38 27.02
C GLY A 65 8.67 -16.21 26.74
N LYS A 66 7.59 -16.44 25.99
CA LYS A 66 6.60 -15.40 25.66
C LYS A 66 5.70 -15.11 26.87
N ALA A 67 5.21 -16.15 27.54
CA ALA A 67 4.42 -16.00 28.76
C ALA A 67 5.21 -15.31 29.89
N ALA A 68 6.51 -15.62 30.02
CA ALA A 68 7.38 -14.94 30.98
C ALA A 68 7.54 -13.44 30.70
N LEU A 69 7.62 -13.04 29.42
CA LEU A 69 7.73 -11.63 29.03
C LEU A 69 6.44 -10.85 29.31
N GLU A 70 5.27 -11.44 29.04
CA GLU A 70 3.98 -10.83 29.39
C GLU A 70 3.81 -10.69 30.91
N ALA A 71 4.17 -11.72 31.68
CA ALA A 71 4.17 -11.66 33.13
C ALA A 71 5.07 -10.52 33.64
N LEU A 72 6.25 -10.36 33.04
CA LEU A 72 7.19 -9.29 33.38
C LEU A 72 6.69 -7.89 33.01
N ARG A 73 5.97 -7.76 31.89
CA ARG A 73 5.31 -6.50 31.47
C ARG A 73 4.16 -6.12 32.41
N ALA A 74 3.44 -7.11 32.93
CA ALA A 74 2.35 -6.92 33.87
C ALA A 74 2.82 -6.68 35.32
N ASP A 75 4.06 -7.04 35.65
CA ASP A 75 4.65 -6.87 36.98
C ASP A 75 4.93 -5.38 37.27
N GLU A 76 4.11 -4.81 38.15
CA GLU A 76 4.20 -3.41 38.55
C GLU A 76 5.50 -3.09 39.32
N PHE A 77 6.00 -4.04 40.11
CA PHE A 77 7.24 -3.86 40.87
C PHE A 77 8.43 -3.79 39.91
N GLU A 78 8.52 -4.72 38.96
CA GLU A 78 9.60 -4.74 37.97
C GLU A 78 9.58 -3.50 37.07
N ARG A 79 8.38 -3.09 36.64
CA ARG A 79 8.19 -1.83 35.90
C ARG A 79 8.62 -0.61 36.71
N ALA A 80 8.20 -0.51 37.97
CA ALA A 80 8.58 0.59 38.85
C ALA A 80 10.09 0.61 39.13
N TYR A 81 10.71 -0.57 39.28
CA TYR A 81 12.15 -0.71 39.43
C TYR A 81 12.90 -0.20 38.20
N ALA A 82 12.49 -0.64 37.00
CA ALA A 82 13.08 -0.21 35.73
C ALA A 82 12.97 1.33 35.54
N VAL A 83 11.79 1.90 35.81
CA VAL A 83 11.57 3.36 35.74
C VAL A 83 12.47 4.11 36.71
N ARG A 84 12.58 3.65 37.96
CA ARG A 84 13.46 4.28 38.96
C ARG A 84 14.92 4.21 38.53
N TRP A 85 15.33 3.10 37.94
CA TRP A 85 16.69 2.93 37.43
C TRP A 85 16.98 3.87 36.26
N LEU A 86 16.08 3.96 35.28
CA LEU A 86 16.20 4.87 34.14
C LEU A 86 16.26 6.35 34.58
N ASN A 87 15.40 6.75 35.53
CA ASN A 87 15.49 8.10 36.13
C ASN A 87 16.84 8.32 36.82
N GLY A 88 17.34 7.30 37.52
CA GLY A 88 18.67 7.34 38.14
C GLY A 88 19.82 7.51 37.14
N LEU A 89 19.70 6.89 35.95
CA LEU A 89 20.64 7.07 34.83
C LEU A 89 20.59 8.50 34.30
N VAL A 90 19.39 9.04 34.03
CA VAL A 90 19.21 10.43 33.57
C VAL A 90 19.78 11.43 34.58
N CYS A 91 19.52 11.25 35.88
CA CYS A 91 20.06 12.12 36.92
C CYS A 91 21.58 12.07 37.06
N GLN A 92 22.24 11.02 36.58
CA GLN A 92 23.68 10.83 36.65
C GLN A 92 24.40 11.16 35.33
N ALA A 93 23.70 11.70 34.33
CA ALA A 93 24.25 11.98 33.00
C ALA A 93 25.60 12.73 33.03
N SER A 94 25.71 13.76 33.87
CA SER A 94 26.92 14.58 34.01
C SER A 94 28.10 13.87 34.68
N LEU A 95 27.90 12.67 35.22
CA LEU A 95 28.92 11.85 35.88
C LEU A 95 29.40 10.70 34.99
N LEU A 96 28.81 10.55 33.79
CA LEU A 96 29.20 9.52 32.84
C LEU A 96 30.43 9.97 32.06
N SER A 97 31.48 9.15 32.11
CA SER A 97 32.73 9.38 31.37
C SER A 97 33.29 8.02 30.94
N ASP A 98 33.86 7.94 29.74
CA ASP A 98 34.47 6.70 29.24
C ASP A 98 35.81 6.44 29.96
N PRO A 99 35.97 5.34 30.72
CA PRO A 99 37.21 5.03 31.43
C PRO A 99 38.43 4.82 30.53
N LEU A 100 38.25 4.68 29.21
CA LEU A 100 39.31 4.36 28.26
C LEU A 100 40.05 5.58 27.68
N GLU A 101 39.62 6.81 27.98
CA GLU A 101 40.19 8.03 27.38
C GLU A 101 41.36 8.68 28.14
N ASP A 102 41.82 8.12 29.26
CA ASP A 102 42.96 8.69 30.00
C ASP A 102 44.32 8.55 29.25
N SER A 103 44.32 8.02 28.02
CA SER A 103 45.52 7.92 27.21
C SER A 103 45.29 7.99 25.69
N ALA A 104 44.96 9.17 25.12
CA ALA A 104 45.57 9.74 23.90
C ALA A 104 44.76 10.88 23.24
N VAL A 105 45.42 12.03 23.05
CA VAL A 105 45.32 12.98 21.93
C VAL A 105 43.91 13.46 21.50
N SER A 106 43.49 14.59 22.10
CA SER A 106 42.73 15.73 21.52
C SER A 106 42.04 15.53 20.15
N GLY A 107 41.02 14.67 20.09
CA GLY A 107 40.16 14.49 18.91
C GLY A 107 38.77 13.87 19.21
N ASP A 108 38.67 13.01 20.23
CA ASP A 108 37.49 12.15 20.47
C ASP A 108 36.48 12.65 21.53
N SER A 109 36.78 13.73 22.27
CA SER A 109 35.86 14.29 23.31
C SER A 109 34.46 14.62 22.79
N TYR A 110 34.32 14.96 21.50
CA TYR A 110 33.01 15.22 20.88
C TYR A 110 32.14 13.95 20.74
N ASN A 111 32.76 12.76 20.65
CA ASN A 111 32.05 11.48 20.46
C ASN A 111 31.42 10.97 21.76
N VAL A 112 32.07 11.21 22.92
CA VAL A 112 31.57 10.75 24.22
C VAL A 112 30.32 11.51 24.65
N GLU A 113 30.29 12.84 24.47
CA GLU A 113 29.11 13.66 24.78
C GLU A 113 27.90 13.24 23.93
N ASP A 114 28.10 13.05 22.62
CA ASP A 114 27.04 12.57 21.70
C ASP A 114 26.50 11.18 22.09
N LYS A 115 27.39 10.26 22.51
CA LYS A 115 27.00 8.93 23.01
C LYS A 115 26.18 9.03 24.30
N VAL A 116 26.59 9.90 25.22
CA VAL A 116 25.84 10.15 26.46
C VAL A 116 24.46 10.73 26.12
N ASP A 117 24.38 11.73 25.27
CA ASP A 117 23.12 12.35 24.86
C ASP A 117 22.18 11.33 24.20
N THR A 118 22.70 10.48 23.31
CA THR A 118 21.94 9.39 22.69
C THR A 118 21.40 8.39 23.71
N LEU A 119 22.22 8.03 24.70
CA LEU A 119 21.85 7.13 25.79
C LEU A 119 20.75 7.75 26.68
N ILE A 120 20.91 9.02 27.06
CA ILE A 120 19.94 9.75 27.88
C ILE A 120 18.62 9.94 27.14
N HIS A 121 18.67 10.26 25.84
CA HIS A 121 17.48 10.34 25.00
C HIS A 121 16.73 9.00 24.97
N SER A 122 17.45 7.90 24.78
CA SER A 122 16.88 6.54 24.78
C SER A 122 16.27 6.16 26.13
N ALA A 123 16.94 6.49 27.23
CA ALA A 123 16.43 6.24 28.58
C ALA A 123 15.16 7.06 28.88
N THR A 124 15.13 8.32 28.47
CA THR A 124 13.98 9.23 28.65
C THR A 124 12.78 8.74 27.86
N ALA A 125 12.98 8.29 26.62
CA ALA A 125 11.91 7.68 25.82
C ALA A 125 11.29 6.48 26.54
N LEU A 126 12.10 5.59 27.14
CA LEU A 126 11.60 4.43 27.89
C LEU A 126 10.89 4.80 29.19
N ILE A 127 11.36 5.79 29.94
CA ILE A 127 10.65 6.31 31.12
C ILE A 127 9.23 6.72 30.71
N ALA A 128 9.14 7.44 29.58
CA ALA A 128 7.88 7.88 29.05
C ALA A 128 6.98 6.67 28.69
N VAL A 129 7.49 5.68 27.95
CA VAL A 129 6.74 4.45 27.61
C VAL A 129 6.18 3.75 28.85
N CYS A 130 7.01 3.59 29.88
CA CYS A 130 6.65 2.91 31.12
C CYS A 130 5.61 3.66 31.97
N ALA A 131 5.48 4.98 31.81
CA ALA A 131 4.45 5.78 32.48
C ALA A 131 3.02 5.55 31.92
N GLY A 132 2.89 4.77 30.85
CA GLY A 132 1.63 4.37 30.24
C GLY A 132 1.28 5.15 28.99
N SER A 133 0.75 4.47 27.98
CA SER A 133 0.35 5.03 26.67
C SER A 133 -0.73 6.12 26.75
N ALA A 134 -1.52 6.16 27.83
CA ALA A 134 -2.52 7.21 28.06
C ALA A 134 -1.92 8.51 28.64
N ALA A 135 -0.76 8.43 29.32
CA ALA A 135 -0.01 9.59 29.81
C ALA A 135 1.04 10.07 28.81
N LEU A 136 1.37 9.21 27.84
CA LEU A 136 2.36 9.46 26.80
C LEU A 136 1.73 10.27 25.66
N ARG A 137 2.14 11.52 25.47
CA ARG A 137 1.76 12.28 24.27
C ARG A 137 2.49 11.79 23.01
N THR A 138 3.67 11.19 23.15
CA THR A 138 4.64 10.87 22.08
C THR A 138 5.41 9.57 22.36
N LEU A 139 5.46 8.62 21.43
CA LEU A 139 6.25 7.39 21.51
C LEU A 139 7.24 7.30 20.34
N THR A 140 8.55 7.30 20.60
CA THR A 140 9.56 7.15 19.54
C THR A 140 10.01 5.70 19.39
N ARG A 141 9.85 5.17 18.18
CA ARG A 141 10.25 3.83 17.73
C ARG A 141 11.50 3.92 16.87
N GLN A 142 12.25 2.83 16.87
CA GLN A 142 13.41 2.65 16.00
C GLN A 142 13.12 1.39 15.20
N TYR A 143 13.20 1.50 13.88
CA TYR A 143 13.05 0.39 12.95
C TYR A 143 14.38 0.19 12.24
N ALA A 144 14.77 -1.06 12.02
CA ALA A 144 15.90 -1.45 11.19
C ALA A 144 15.38 -2.51 10.23
N PHE A 145 15.31 -2.18 8.94
CA PHE A 145 14.88 -3.10 7.90
C PHE A 145 16.08 -3.55 7.08
N TYR A 146 16.41 -4.83 7.12
CA TYR A 146 17.52 -5.37 6.34
C TYR A 146 17.20 -5.33 4.84
N ALA A 147 18.08 -4.71 4.05
CA ALA A 147 17.99 -4.60 2.61
C ALA A 147 19.01 -5.57 1.95
N PRO A 148 18.60 -6.78 1.51
CA PRO A 148 19.53 -7.75 0.93
C PRO A 148 20.29 -7.22 -0.28
N SER A 149 19.63 -6.39 -1.10
CA SER A 149 20.23 -5.76 -2.29
C SER A 149 21.32 -4.72 -1.99
N LEU A 150 21.40 -4.24 -0.74
CA LEU A 150 22.38 -3.27 -0.26
C LEU A 150 23.36 -3.87 0.75
N GLU A 151 23.10 -5.09 1.22
CA GLU A 151 23.80 -5.72 2.36
C GLU A 151 23.88 -4.82 3.60
N ALA A 152 22.81 -4.03 3.85
CA ALA A 152 22.76 -3.04 4.91
C ALA A 152 21.35 -2.88 5.49
N ASP A 153 21.26 -2.35 6.71
CA ASP A 153 19.99 -2.01 7.36
C ASP A 153 19.54 -0.59 6.97
N VAL A 154 18.23 -0.43 6.75
CA VAL A 154 17.56 0.86 6.62
C VAL A 154 17.00 1.24 7.99
N ASP A 155 17.74 2.07 8.71
CA ASP A 155 17.38 2.54 10.05
C ASP A 155 16.39 3.71 9.98
N ILE A 156 15.32 3.71 10.78
CA ILE A 156 14.31 4.78 10.80
C ILE A 156 13.90 5.06 12.24
N SER A 157 13.97 6.33 12.63
CA SER A 157 13.43 6.82 13.90
C SER A 157 12.05 7.45 13.68
N LEU A 158 11.03 7.02 14.40
CA LEU A 158 9.65 7.40 14.12
C LEU A 158 8.89 7.72 15.40
N THR A 159 8.26 8.88 15.47
CA THR A 159 7.45 9.28 16.62
C THR A 159 5.96 9.09 16.34
N ASP A 160 5.32 8.23 17.12
CA ASP A 160 3.86 8.14 17.23
C ASP A 160 3.35 9.18 18.23
N LEU A 161 2.13 9.69 18.03
CA LEU A 161 1.41 10.49 19.02
C LEU A 161 0.19 9.74 19.54
N SER A 162 -0.20 10.03 20.77
CA SER A 162 -1.45 9.49 21.33
C SER A 162 -2.66 9.97 20.53
N ILE A 163 -3.63 9.08 20.33
CA ILE A 163 -4.88 9.41 19.65
C ILE A 163 -5.67 10.33 20.58
N SER A 164 -5.84 11.58 20.19
CA SER A 164 -6.75 12.49 20.88
C SER A 164 -8.19 12.18 20.47
N VAL A 165 -9.08 12.01 21.45
CA VAL A 165 -10.53 11.75 21.23
C VAL A 165 -11.34 13.05 21.26
N ASP A 166 -10.70 14.20 21.01
CA ASP A 166 -11.43 15.47 20.93
C ASP A 166 -12.30 15.47 19.66
N ALA A 167 -13.54 15.95 19.82
CA ALA A 167 -14.75 15.50 19.12
C ALA A 167 -14.82 15.69 17.59
N ASP A 168 -13.83 16.28 16.93
CA ASP A 168 -13.91 16.69 15.52
C ASP A 168 -12.82 16.10 14.60
N SER A 169 -11.88 15.29 15.11
CA SER A 169 -10.89 14.64 14.24
C SER A 169 -10.23 13.41 14.85
N ALA A 170 -10.49 12.23 14.29
CA ALA A 170 -9.74 11.04 14.63
C ALA A 170 -8.28 11.19 14.16
N THR A 171 -7.34 11.42 15.07
CA THR A 171 -5.90 11.50 14.76
C THR A 171 -5.24 10.13 14.65
N VAL A 172 -5.98 9.11 14.18
CA VAL A 172 -5.49 7.72 14.12
C VAL A 172 -4.23 7.56 13.26
N GLY A 173 -4.02 8.47 12.30
CA GLY A 173 -2.81 8.55 11.48
C GLY A 173 -1.56 9.00 12.24
N THR A 174 -1.67 9.48 13.50
CA THR A 174 -0.49 9.76 14.33
C THR A 174 0.11 8.51 14.96
N GLN A 175 -0.49 7.33 14.76
CA GLN A 175 0.06 6.06 15.19
C GLN A 175 0.49 5.21 13.99
N THR A 176 1.53 4.41 14.20
CA THR A 176 2.05 3.48 13.22
C THR A 176 1.33 2.16 13.30
N TRP A 177 0.73 1.75 12.18
CA TRP A 177 -0.07 0.53 12.07
C TRP A 177 0.74 -0.63 11.48
N GLY A 178 0.28 -1.87 11.74
CA GLY A 178 0.98 -3.09 11.33
C GLY A 178 1.23 -3.19 9.82
N SER A 179 0.26 -2.77 9.00
CA SER A 179 0.38 -2.75 7.54
C SER A 179 1.53 -1.86 7.06
N ALA A 180 1.80 -0.73 7.73
CA ALA A 180 2.89 0.15 7.37
C ALA A 180 4.25 -0.48 7.68
N CYS A 181 4.37 -1.17 8.83
CA CYS A 181 5.57 -1.92 9.18
C CYS A 181 5.83 -3.05 8.18
N LEU A 182 4.77 -3.79 7.82
CA LEU A 182 4.84 -4.88 6.86
C LEU A 182 5.23 -4.39 5.46
N MET A 183 4.60 -3.31 4.98
CA MET A 183 4.90 -2.72 3.68
C MET A 183 6.34 -2.19 3.62
N ALA A 184 6.80 -1.49 4.67
CA ALA A 184 8.16 -0.97 4.75
C ALA A 184 9.20 -2.09 4.71
N GLU A 185 9.00 -3.16 5.48
CA GLU A 185 9.86 -4.35 5.47
C GLU A 185 9.93 -4.97 4.06
N MET A 186 8.78 -5.25 3.45
CA MET A 186 8.70 -5.87 2.12
C MET A 186 9.33 -4.99 1.03
N LEU A 187 9.15 -3.67 1.11
CA LEU A 187 9.71 -2.72 0.15
C LEU A 187 11.23 -2.70 0.19
N VAL A 188 11.81 -2.69 1.39
CA VAL A 188 13.26 -2.69 1.60
C VAL A 188 13.87 -4.05 1.25
N GLU A 189 13.18 -5.14 1.56
CA GLU A 189 13.62 -6.51 1.27
C GLU A 189 13.62 -6.81 -0.23
N GLU A 190 12.53 -6.48 -0.94
CA GLU A 190 12.34 -6.80 -2.36
C GLU A 190 11.78 -5.60 -3.17
N PRO A 191 12.54 -4.52 -3.34
CA PRO A 191 12.09 -3.27 -3.98
C PRO A 191 11.61 -3.45 -5.43
N GLY A 192 12.19 -4.43 -6.15
CA GLY A 192 11.75 -4.79 -7.50
C GLY A 192 10.28 -5.23 -7.56
N LYS A 193 9.74 -5.89 -6.52
CA LYS A 193 8.31 -6.25 -6.45
C LYS A 193 7.42 -5.02 -6.38
N PHE A 194 7.94 -3.93 -5.82
CA PHE A 194 7.25 -2.64 -5.73
C PHE A 194 7.30 -1.84 -7.03
N GLY A 195 8.00 -2.33 -8.06
CA GLY A 195 8.24 -1.60 -9.31
C GLY A 195 9.50 -0.72 -9.28
N LEU A 196 10.28 -0.77 -8.20
CA LEU A 196 11.57 -0.10 -8.08
C LEU A 196 12.70 -0.99 -8.63
N THR A 197 12.61 -1.33 -9.92
CA THR A 197 13.62 -2.17 -10.59
C THR A 197 14.82 -1.33 -11.05
N ASP A 198 15.95 -1.96 -11.32
CA ASP A 198 17.17 -1.26 -11.78
C ASP A 198 16.93 -0.43 -13.04
N GLU A 199 16.02 -0.87 -13.93
CA GLU A 199 15.62 -0.13 -15.13
C GLU A 199 14.86 1.17 -14.81
N VAL A 200 14.04 1.17 -13.75
CA VAL A 200 13.31 2.38 -13.30
C VAL A 200 14.26 3.31 -12.55
N LEU A 201 15.09 2.74 -11.68
CA LEU A 201 15.99 3.48 -10.81
C LEU A 201 17.17 4.14 -11.56
N SER A 202 17.50 3.65 -12.76
CA SER A 202 18.56 4.22 -13.62
C SER A 202 18.09 5.38 -14.52
N ARG A 203 16.81 5.76 -14.47
CA ARG A 203 16.26 6.87 -15.28
C ARG A 203 16.86 8.21 -14.86
N ALA A 204 17.23 9.05 -15.84
CA ALA A 204 17.81 10.36 -15.61
C ALA A 204 16.83 11.35 -14.93
N GLU A 205 15.53 11.18 -15.20
CA GLU A 205 14.47 11.98 -14.59
C GLU A 205 14.34 11.69 -13.09
N GLY A 206 14.73 10.50 -12.65
CA GLY A 206 14.51 9.97 -11.31
C GLY A 206 13.16 9.25 -11.18
N VAL A 207 12.97 8.55 -10.06
CA VAL A 207 11.72 7.83 -9.74
C VAL A 207 10.81 8.68 -8.85
N ARG A 208 9.49 8.60 -9.07
CA ARG A 208 8.50 9.30 -8.26
C ARG A 208 7.62 8.32 -7.49
N VAL A 209 7.65 8.42 -6.16
CA VAL A 209 6.89 7.58 -5.23
C VAL A 209 5.91 8.44 -4.45
N LEU A 210 4.65 7.98 -4.35
CA LEU A 210 3.61 8.60 -3.52
C LEU A 210 3.13 7.60 -2.47
N GLU A 211 3.05 8.01 -1.21
CA GLU A 211 2.30 7.29 -0.19
C GLU A 211 0.98 8.02 0.07
N LEU A 212 -0.14 7.31 -0.12
CA LEU A 212 -1.47 7.77 0.26
C LEU A 212 -1.71 7.41 1.73
N GLY A 213 -2.19 8.37 2.52
CA GLY A 213 -2.53 8.12 3.94
C GLY A 213 -1.30 7.70 4.74
N ALA A 214 -0.21 8.45 4.58
CA ALA A 214 1.11 8.10 5.10
C ALA A 214 1.14 8.02 6.63
N GLY A 215 0.21 8.67 7.33
CA GLY A 215 0.17 8.65 8.78
C GLY A 215 1.47 9.19 9.39
N THR A 216 2.23 8.31 10.04
CA THR A 216 3.54 8.63 10.61
C THR A 216 4.66 8.75 9.57
N GLY A 217 4.48 8.18 8.38
CA GLY A 217 5.42 8.24 7.25
C GLY A 217 6.39 7.09 7.15
N LEU A 218 6.19 5.99 7.90
CA LEU A 218 7.13 4.87 7.96
C LEU A 218 7.51 4.32 6.58
N VAL A 219 6.51 4.13 5.69
CA VAL A 219 6.77 3.54 4.37
C VAL A 219 7.52 4.53 3.47
N SER A 220 7.11 5.80 3.43
CA SER A 220 7.83 6.85 2.69
C SER A 220 9.27 7.04 3.19
N LEU A 221 9.49 6.99 4.50
CA LEU A 221 10.83 7.06 5.09
C LEU A 221 11.69 5.87 4.67
N ALA A 222 11.13 4.65 4.70
CA ALA A 222 11.83 3.44 4.27
C ALA A 222 12.19 3.51 2.79
N ALA A 223 11.25 3.89 1.92
CA ALA A 223 11.49 4.08 0.50
C ALA A 223 12.56 5.15 0.25
N ALA A 224 12.45 6.33 0.86
CA ALA A 224 13.41 7.42 0.67
C ALA A 224 14.82 7.05 1.15
N LYS A 225 14.96 6.39 2.31
CA LYS A 225 16.28 5.98 2.81
C LYS A 225 16.89 4.89 1.95
N TYR A 226 16.10 3.90 1.54
CA TYR A 226 16.55 2.87 0.59
C TYR A 226 17.06 3.50 -0.72
N LEU A 227 16.28 4.38 -1.33
CA LEU A 227 16.65 5.07 -2.57
C LEU A 227 17.88 5.96 -2.39
N SER A 228 18.01 6.63 -1.24
CA SER A 228 19.18 7.44 -0.92
C SER A 228 20.45 6.58 -0.79
N MET A 229 20.36 5.43 -0.12
CA MET A 229 21.47 4.47 0.00
C MET A 229 21.84 3.82 -1.33
N ARG A 230 20.87 3.63 -2.24
CA ARG A 230 21.12 3.19 -3.62
C ARG A 230 21.80 4.27 -4.48
N GLY A 231 21.85 5.52 -4.02
CA GLY A 231 22.46 6.63 -4.77
C GLY A 231 21.67 7.00 -6.03
N VAL A 232 20.34 6.91 -5.97
CA VAL A 232 19.47 7.18 -7.12
C VAL A 232 18.68 8.46 -6.92
N LYS A 233 18.35 9.11 -8.04
CA LYS A 233 17.51 10.31 -8.02
C LYS A 233 16.06 9.93 -7.76
N ALA A 234 15.45 10.49 -6.74
CA ALA A 234 14.06 10.18 -6.41
C ALA A 234 13.30 11.34 -5.77
N THR A 235 11.99 11.36 -6.02
CA THR A 235 11.04 12.20 -5.30
C THR A 235 10.03 11.32 -4.59
N VAL A 236 9.99 11.39 -3.26
CA VAL A 236 9.03 10.70 -2.42
C VAL A 236 8.08 11.72 -1.82
N VAL A 237 6.79 11.55 -2.05
CA VAL A 237 5.72 12.38 -1.49
C VAL A 237 4.94 11.55 -0.49
N ALA A 238 5.01 11.93 0.78
CA ALA A 238 4.20 11.35 1.84
C ALA A 238 2.94 12.20 2.02
N SER A 239 1.75 11.65 1.73
CA SER A 239 0.51 12.42 1.73
C SER A 239 -0.49 11.98 2.79
N ASP A 240 -1.17 12.94 3.41
CA ASP A 240 -2.26 12.71 4.35
C ASP A 240 -3.26 13.88 4.29
N TYR A 241 -4.39 13.78 4.99
CA TYR A 241 -5.40 14.83 5.03
C TYR A 241 -5.31 15.66 6.31
N HIS A 242 -5.13 15.01 7.46
CA HIS A 242 -5.39 15.66 8.74
C HIS A 242 -4.21 16.57 9.18
N PRO A 243 -4.44 17.85 9.54
CA PRO A 243 -3.35 18.78 9.87
C PRO A 243 -2.42 18.31 10.99
N ALA A 244 -2.95 17.67 12.04
CA ALA A 244 -2.11 17.13 13.12
C ALA A 244 -1.26 15.92 12.66
N VAL A 245 -1.78 15.11 11.73
CA VAL A 245 -1.05 13.98 11.14
C VAL A 245 0.07 14.53 10.25
N LEU A 246 -0.25 15.49 9.38
CA LEU A 246 0.74 16.17 8.53
C LEU A 246 1.85 16.85 9.34
N SER A 247 1.51 17.48 10.47
CA SER A 247 2.50 18.07 11.36
C SER A 247 3.43 17.01 11.97
N ASN A 248 2.90 15.87 12.39
CA ASN A 248 3.71 14.77 12.91
C ASN A 248 4.57 14.11 11.82
N LEU A 249 4.00 13.93 10.63
CA LEU A 249 4.69 13.42 9.45
C LEU A 249 5.89 14.30 9.09
N ALA A 250 5.71 15.62 9.04
CA ALA A 250 6.79 16.57 8.78
C ALA A 250 7.89 16.49 9.86
N HIS A 251 7.51 16.34 11.14
CA HIS A 251 8.46 16.13 12.23
C HIS A 251 9.28 14.84 12.04
N ASN A 252 8.62 13.72 11.71
CA ASN A 252 9.29 12.44 11.45
C ASN A 252 10.21 12.49 10.22
N ILE A 253 9.83 13.20 9.16
CA ILE A 253 10.69 13.42 7.99
C ILE A 253 11.96 14.17 8.42
N ALA A 254 11.82 15.28 9.14
CA ALA A 254 12.95 16.08 9.59
C ALA A 254 13.91 15.32 10.52
N ALA A 255 13.39 14.43 11.37
CA ALA A 255 14.19 13.60 12.26
C ALA A 255 15.07 12.57 11.52
N ASN A 256 14.71 12.19 10.29
CA ASN A 256 15.43 11.19 9.49
C ASN A 256 16.23 11.78 8.34
N PHE A 257 15.83 12.96 7.86
CA PHE A 257 16.47 13.70 6.78
C PHE A 257 16.77 15.12 7.27
N PRO A 258 17.77 15.28 8.16
CA PRO A 258 18.19 16.61 8.58
C PRO A 258 18.69 17.41 7.35
N PRO A 259 18.67 18.76 7.40
CA PRO A 259 19.06 19.60 6.28
C PRO A 259 20.41 19.16 5.70
N PRO A 260 20.52 18.99 4.37
CA PRO A 260 21.68 18.36 3.76
C PRO A 260 22.96 19.15 4.03
N SER A 261 24.06 18.43 4.31
CA SER A 261 25.37 18.93 3.88
C SER A 261 25.36 18.94 2.33
N PRO A 262 26.01 19.90 1.66
CA PRO A 262 25.85 20.17 0.22
C PRO A 262 26.21 19.04 -0.78
N ALA A 263 26.37 17.80 -0.33
CA ALA A 263 26.82 16.65 -1.12
C ALA A 263 25.78 15.50 -1.29
N SER A 264 24.57 15.57 -0.70
CA SER A 264 23.64 14.41 -0.62
C SER A 264 22.22 14.66 -1.15
N ALA A 265 22.05 15.39 -2.26
CA ALA A 265 20.76 15.98 -2.67
C ALA A 265 19.92 15.18 -3.68
N ASP A 266 20.21 13.89 -3.94
CA ASP A 266 19.53 13.16 -5.03
C ASP A 266 18.13 12.66 -4.67
N VAL A 267 17.80 12.51 -3.38
CA VAL A 267 16.47 12.10 -2.92
C VAL A 267 15.78 13.23 -2.17
N SER A 268 14.60 13.62 -2.64
CA SER A 268 13.71 14.55 -1.94
C SER A 268 12.55 13.82 -1.29
N LEU A 269 12.32 14.02 0.01
CA LEU A 269 11.14 13.53 0.74
C LEU A 269 10.36 14.71 1.33
N CYS A 270 9.07 14.81 1.06
CA CYS A 270 8.21 15.87 1.60
C CYS A 270 6.83 15.37 2.05
N ALA A 271 6.24 16.07 3.03
CA ALA A 271 4.85 15.89 3.44
C ALA A 271 3.93 16.81 2.64
N HIS A 272 2.81 16.31 2.14
CA HIS A 272 1.80 17.11 1.43
C HIS A 272 0.37 16.75 1.82
N ALA A 273 -0.50 17.76 1.89
CA ALA A 273 -1.91 17.55 2.09
C ALA A 273 -2.57 16.96 0.83
N LEU A 274 -3.32 15.88 0.96
CA LEU A 274 -4.12 15.28 -0.11
C LEU A 274 -5.47 14.82 0.44
N ASP A 275 -6.55 15.30 -0.18
CA ASP A 275 -7.92 14.92 0.14
C ASP A 275 -8.48 14.09 -1.01
N TRP A 276 -8.62 12.78 -0.80
CA TRP A 276 -9.07 11.85 -1.83
C TRP A 276 -10.49 12.13 -2.32
N SER A 277 -11.35 12.71 -1.47
CA SER A 277 -12.75 12.98 -1.81
C SER A 277 -12.89 13.96 -2.99
N LYS A 278 -11.87 14.81 -3.19
CA LYS A 278 -11.82 15.78 -4.29
C LYS A 278 -11.67 15.13 -5.68
N PHE A 279 -11.19 13.88 -5.74
CA PHE A 279 -11.04 13.14 -6.99
C PHE A 279 -12.33 12.42 -7.42
N SER A 280 -13.30 12.25 -6.51
CA SER A 280 -14.53 11.49 -6.77
C SER A 280 -15.78 12.35 -6.97
N LEU A 281 -15.64 13.66 -7.20
CA LEU A 281 -16.79 14.55 -7.39
C LEU A 281 -17.42 14.36 -8.80
N PRO A 282 -18.75 14.13 -8.89
CA PRO A 282 -19.44 14.05 -10.18
C PRO A 282 -19.32 15.35 -10.97
N GLY A 283 -18.83 15.28 -12.21
CA GLY A 283 -18.70 16.43 -13.12
C GLY A 283 -17.31 17.09 -13.17
N THR A 284 -16.35 16.63 -12.38
CA THR A 284 -14.96 17.13 -12.41
C THR A 284 -13.99 16.23 -13.17
N ALA A 285 -14.49 15.15 -13.79
CA ALA A 285 -13.74 14.09 -14.47
C ALA A 285 -12.74 14.55 -15.56
N HIS A 286 -12.75 15.84 -15.93
CA HIS A 286 -11.85 16.40 -16.94
C HIS A 286 -11.19 17.75 -16.56
N HIS A 287 -11.36 18.28 -15.34
CA HIS A 287 -10.92 19.67 -15.06
C HIS A 287 -10.26 19.98 -13.70
N HIS A 288 -10.02 19.02 -12.80
CA HIS A 288 -9.06 19.29 -11.73
C HIS A 288 -7.64 19.07 -12.24
N THR A 289 -6.99 20.15 -12.68
CA THR A 289 -5.52 20.17 -12.75
C THR A 289 -5.02 20.02 -11.32
N ALA A 290 -4.55 18.82 -10.98
CA ALA A 290 -3.93 18.58 -9.68
C ALA A 290 -2.78 19.59 -9.50
N GLU A 291 -2.68 20.19 -8.32
CA GLU A 291 -1.59 21.13 -8.02
C GLU A 291 -0.29 20.37 -7.74
N PRO A 292 0.89 20.97 -7.97
CA PRO A 292 2.15 20.35 -7.58
C PRO A 292 2.14 19.92 -6.10
N PRO A 293 2.66 18.72 -5.75
CA PRO A 293 3.41 17.79 -6.61
C PRO A 293 2.53 16.74 -7.33
N PHE A 294 1.20 16.88 -7.29
CA PHE A 294 0.25 15.92 -7.86
C PHE A 294 -0.10 16.20 -9.33
N ASP A 295 0.40 17.31 -9.87
CA ASP A 295 0.28 17.73 -11.28
C ASP A 295 1.00 16.80 -12.26
N THR A 296 1.89 15.97 -11.74
CA THR A 296 2.73 15.05 -12.50
C THR A 296 2.47 13.60 -12.03
N PRO A 297 2.46 12.60 -12.93
CA PRO A 297 2.20 11.20 -12.55
C PRO A 297 3.32 10.54 -11.73
N PHE A 298 2.96 9.56 -10.91
CA PHE A 298 3.90 8.78 -10.09
C PHE A 298 4.23 7.42 -10.73
N ASP A 299 5.44 6.90 -10.49
CA ASP A 299 5.84 5.55 -10.92
C ASP A 299 5.28 4.48 -9.98
N VAL A 300 5.28 4.79 -8.67
CA VAL A 300 4.80 3.89 -7.61
C VAL A 300 3.90 4.66 -6.66
N ILE A 301 2.72 4.11 -6.38
CA ILE A 301 1.84 4.58 -5.33
C ILE A 301 1.74 3.49 -4.24
N LEU A 302 1.80 3.89 -2.98
CA LEU A 302 1.79 3.02 -1.81
C LEU A 302 0.60 3.40 -0.92
N GLY A 303 -0.05 2.40 -0.32
CA GLY A 303 -1.14 2.61 0.63
C GLY A 303 -1.19 1.49 1.67
N ALA A 304 -1.03 1.84 2.93
CA ALA A 304 -1.01 0.89 4.05
C ALA A 304 -2.12 1.22 5.07
N ASP A 305 -3.08 0.30 5.23
CA ASP A 305 -4.22 0.43 6.17
C ASP A 305 -5.09 1.69 5.95
N ILE A 306 -5.29 2.09 4.70
CA ILE A 306 -5.98 3.34 4.33
C ILE A 306 -7.50 3.18 4.08
N ILE A 307 -8.03 1.96 4.19
CA ILE A 307 -9.44 1.64 3.92
C ILE A 307 -10.11 1.14 5.20
N TYR A 308 -10.61 2.08 5.98
CA TYR A 308 -11.36 1.84 7.22
C TYR A 308 -12.79 2.44 7.18
N GLU A 309 -13.15 3.07 6.06
CA GLU A 309 -14.53 3.46 5.72
C GLU A 309 -14.84 3.04 4.29
N LEU A 310 -16.11 2.73 3.99
CA LEU A 310 -16.53 2.22 2.68
C LEU A 310 -16.22 3.20 1.52
N THR A 311 -16.36 4.49 1.76
CA THR A 311 -16.09 5.55 0.78
C THR A 311 -14.62 5.63 0.39
N HIS A 312 -13.70 5.20 1.26
CA HIS A 312 -12.26 5.26 0.98
C HIS A 312 -11.88 4.43 -0.23
N ALA A 313 -12.45 3.23 -0.40
CA ALA A 313 -12.16 2.40 -1.55
C ALA A 313 -12.47 3.12 -2.87
N LEU A 314 -13.61 3.82 -2.94
CA LEU A 314 -14.03 4.60 -4.12
C LEU A 314 -13.12 5.81 -4.35
N TRP A 315 -12.84 6.58 -3.29
CA TRP A 315 -12.01 7.79 -3.37
C TRP A 315 -10.56 7.48 -3.75
N ILE A 316 -9.99 6.42 -3.17
CA ILE A 316 -8.64 5.96 -3.48
C ILE A 316 -8.57 5.43 -4.91
N ARG A 317 -9.59 4.69 -5.39
CA ARG A 317 -9.63 4.26 -6.80
C ARG A 317 -9.50 5.46 -7.74
N ASP A 318 -10.32 6.49 -7.55
CA ASP A 318 -10.33 7.66 -8.44
C ASP A 318 -9.04 8.49 -8.32
N THR A 319 -8.53 8.63 -7.09
CA THR A 319 -7.24 9.29 -6.82
C THR A 319 -6.09 8.56 -7.53
N VAL A 320 -5.99 7.23 -7.36
CA VAL A 320 -4.94 6.42 -8.00
C VAL A 320 -5.07 6.46 -9.52
N ALA A 321 -6.30 6.38 -10.06
CA ALA A 321 -6.53 6.45 -11.51
C ALA A 321 -6.10 7.80 -12.11
N ALA A 322 -6.17 8.89 -11.34
CA ALA A 322 -5.72 10.21 -11.76
C ALA A 322 -4.19 10.41 -11.64
N LEU A 323 -3.56 9.79 -10.64
CA LEU A 323 -2.15 10.02 -10.30
C LEU A 323 -1.19 8.95 -10.84
N LEU A 324 -1.71 7.81 -11.30
CA LEU A 324 -0.94 6.72 -11.87
C LEU A 324 -1.05 6.72 -13.41
N PRO A 325 0.06 6.75 -14.18
CA PRO A 325 -0.01 6.70 -15.63
C PRO A 325 -0.58 5.37 -16.14
N PRO A 326 -1.28 5.36 -17.29
CA PRO A 326 -1.68 4.13 -17.97
C PRO A 326 -0.47 3.26 -18.32
N SER A 327 -0.60 1.94 -18.17
CA SER A 327 0.47 0.97 -18.47
C SER A 327 1.03 1.08 -19.91
N ARG A 328 0.19 1.41 -20.90
CA ARG A 328 0.60 1.60 -22.31
C ARG A 328 1.43 2.88 -22.55
N SER A 329 1.42 3.83 -21.61
CA SER A 329 2.26 5.03 -21.67
C SER A 329 3.69 4.77 -21.21
N ALA A 330 3.95 3.62 -20.58
CA ALA A 330 5.30 3.18 -20.26
C ALA A 330 6.00 2.66 -21.53
N PRO A 331 7.31 2.95 -21.74
CA PRO A 331 8.10 2.33 -22.80
C PRO A 331 7.94 0.79 -22.76
N ALA A 332 7.97 0.10 -23.90
CA ALA A 332 7.72 -1.34 -24.02
C ALA A 332 8.62 -2.27 -23.16
N HIS A 333 9.63 -1.72 -22.48
CA HIS A 333 10.58 -2.42 -21.62
C HIS A 333 10.64 -1.86 -20.19
N ALA A 334 9.85 -0.84 -19.85
CA ALA A 334 9.77 -0.31 -18.50
C ALA A 334 8.72 -1.08 -17.69
N PRO A 335 8.95 -1.35 -16.39
CA PRO A 335 7.89 -1.81 -15.50
C PRO A 335 6.72 -0.84 -15.55
N ALA A 336 5.51 -1.38 -15.70
CA ALA A 336 4.29 -0.58 -15.64
C ALA A 336 4.19 0.11 -14.27
N PRO A 337 3.68 1.35 -14.20
CA PRO A 337 3.37 2.01 -12.94
C PRO A 337 2.42 1.15 -12.09
N ARG A 338 2.67 1.10 -10.77
CA ARG A 338 1.94 0.23 -9.84
C ARG A 338 1.42 0.99 -8.62
N PHE A 339 0.25 0.57 -8.15
CA PHE A 339 -0.28 0.88 -6.84
C PHE A 339 -0.22 -0.36 -5.95
N HIS A 340 0.39 -0.24 -4.78
CA HIS A 340 0.46 -1.31 -3.78
C HIS A 340 -0.42 -0.97 -2.60
N LEU A 341 -1.34 -1.87 -2.28
CA LEU A 341 -2.28 -1.73 -1.18
C LEU A 341 -2.12 -2.90 -0.21
N ILE A 342 -1.82 -2.60 1.05
CA ILE A 342 -1.85 -3.58 2.14
C ILE A 342 -2.91 -3.18 3.16
N ILE A 343 -3.90 -4.04 3.36
CA ILE A 343 -4.95 -3.87 4.37
C ILE A 343 -4.97 -5.07 5.34
N PRO A 344 -5.22 -4.85 6.63
CA PRO A 344 -5.47 -5.94 7.56
C PRO A 344 -6.86 -6.53 7.34
N LEU A 345 -6.98 -7.85 7.37
CA LEU A 345 -8.27 -8.53 7.36
C LEU A 345 -8.78 -8.62 8.80
N ARG A 346 -9.67 -7.70 9.15
CA ARG A 346 -10.27 -7.60 10.49
C ARG A 346 -11.71 -8.11 10.44
N PRO A 347 -12.15 -8.99 11.36
CA PRO A 347 -13.56 -9.38 11.45
C PRO A 347 -14.53 -8.21 11.62
N THR A 348 -14.05 -7.10 12.19
CA THR A 348 -14.83 -5.86 12.38
C THR A 348 -14.89 -4.96 11.15
N HIS A 349 -14.09 -5.22 10.12
CA HIS A 349 -14.00 -4.39 8.89
C HIS A 349 -14.18 -5.25 7.62
N THR A 350 -15.04 -6.26 7.71
CA THR A 350 -15.30 -7.17 6.59
C THR A 350 -15.96 -6.45 5.43
N SER A 351 -16.88 -5.52 5.70
CA SER A 351 -17.55 -4.70 4.68
C SER A 351 -16.56 -3.86 3.87
N GLU A 352 -15.57 -3.26 4.53
CA GLU A 352 -14.49 -2.49 3.89
C GLU A 352 -13.64 -3.39 3.01
N SER A 353 -13.24 -4.56 3.53
CA SER A 353 -12.45 -5.52 2.75
C SER A 353 -13.22 -6.06 1.53
N HIS A 354 -14.53 -6.29 1.64
CA HIS A 354 -15.38 -6.65 0.51
C HIS A 354 -15.52 -5.51 -0.50
N MET A 355 -15.61 -4.27 -0.03
CA MET A 355 -15.67 -3.11 -0.92
C MET A 355 -14.41 -2.98 -1.78
N VAL A 356 -13.24 -3.32 -1.25
CA VAL A 356 -12.00 -3.39 -2.05
C VAL A 356 -12.16 -4.39 -3.21
N GLU A 357 -12.74 -5.56 -2.96
CA GLU A 357 -12.94 -6.58 -4.00
C GLU A 357 -13.94 -6.16 -5.07
N GLU A 358 -14.95 -5.38 -4.70
CA GLU A 358 -15.96 -4.86 -5.63
C GLU A 358 -15.43 -3.67 -6.44
N VAL A 359 -14.66 -2.77 -5.83
CA VAL A 359 -14.13 -1.56 -6.48
C VAL A 359 -12.94 -1.88 -7.38
N PHE A 360 -12.03 -2.73 -6.92
CA PHE A 360 -10.81 -3.08 -7.63
C PHE A 360 -10.96 -4.44 -8.32
N LEU A 361 -11.41 -4.41 -9.57
CA LEU A 361 -11.67 -5.63 -10.33
C LEU A 361 -10.37 -6.35 -10.76
N PRO A 362 -10.38 -7.69 -10.82
CA PRO A 362 -9.28 -8.44 -11.42
C PRO A 362 -9.07 -8.10 -12.89
N ALA A 363 -7.80 -8.06 -13.32
CA ALA A 363 -7.41 -7.86 -14.71
C ALA A 363 -8.12 -8.81 -15.70
N SER A 364 -8.42 -10.05 -15.29
CA SER A 364 -9.12 -11.05 -16.10
C SER A 364 -10.59 -10.71 -16.38
N ILE A 365 -11.26 -10.04 -15.45
CA ILE A 365 -12.71 -9.74 -15.50
C ILE A 365 -12.98 -8.41 -16.21
N GLY A 366 -12.03 -7.46 -16.19
CA GLY A 366 -12.19 -6.15 -16.83
C GLY A 366 -12.34 -6.20 -18.36
N SER A 367 -12.06 -7.35 -18.99
CA SER A 367 -12.21 -7.58 -20.44
C SER A 367 -13.65 -7.43 -20.98
N ALA A 368 -14.66 -7.42 -20.11
CA ALA A 368 -16.06 -7.21 -20.48
C ALA A 368 -16.45 -5.72 -20.63
N ARG A 369 -15.56 -4.77 -20.32
CA ARG A 369 -15.84 -3.33 -20.44
C ARG A 369 -15.64 -2.83 -21.88
N PRO A 370 -16.40 -1.80 -22.32
CA PRO A 370 -16.25 -1.21 -23.64
C PRO A 370 -14.82 -0.69 -23.90
N SER A 371 -14.38 -0.86 -25.15
CA SER A 371 -13.00 -0.84 -25.69
C SER A 371 -12.13 0.42 -25.49
N SER A 372 -12.55 1.41 -24.71
CA SER A 372 -11.90 2.72 -24.63
C SER A 372 -11.71 3.27 -23.23
N GLU A 373 -12.11 2.53 -22.18
CA GLU A 373 -12.06 3.02 -20.80
C GLU A 373 -10.82 2.50 -20.08
N LEU A 374 -10.06 3.42 -19.47
CA LEU A 374 -8.99 3.10 -18.54
C LEU A 374 -9.61 2.65 -17.23
N ALA A 375 -9.14 1.52 -16.69
CA ALA A 375 -9.58 1.04 -15.39
C ALA A 375 -8.39 0.56 -14.56
N LEU A 376 -8.47 0.83 -13.27
CA LEU A 376 -7.54 0.31 -12.28
C LEU A 376 -7.89 -1.15 -12.01
N CYS A 377 -6.93 -2.05 -12.20
CA CYS A 377 -7.15 -3.49 -12.09
C CYS A 377 -6.13 -4.15 -11.16
N VAL A 378 -6.58 -5.18 -10.46
CA VAL A 378 -5.72 -6.04 -9.64
C VAL A 378 -4.91 -6.96 -10.54
N LEU A 379 -3.59 -6.85 -10.46
CA LEU A 379 -2.60 -7.68 -11.16
C LEU A 379 -2.22 -8.90 -10.32
N GLU A 380 -1.93 -8.67 -9.04
CA GLU A 380 -1.46 -9.69 -8.10
C GLU A 380 -2.17 -9.47 -6.76
N LYS A 381 -2.50 -10.58 -6.07
CA LYS A 381 -3.16 -10.57 -4.78
C LYS A 381 -2.64 -11.72 -3.94
N GLU A 382 -2.21 -11.44 -2.72
CA GLU A 382 -1.76 -12.45 -1.77
C GLU A 382 -2.24 -12.15 -0.34
N THR A 383 -2.30 -13.21 0.48
CA THR A 383 -2.60 -13.10 1.90
C THR A 383 -1.34 -13.38 2.70
N ILE A 384 -0.97 -12.44 3.56
CA ILE A 384 0.22 -12.50 4.42
C ILE A 384 -0.24 -12.75 5.84
N LEU A 385 0.35 -13.75 6.51
CA LEU A 385 0.06 -14.08 7.90
C LEU A 385 1.18 -13.57 8.79
N CYS A 386 0.81 -12.88 9.85
CA CYS A 386 1.74 -12.39 10.85
C CYS A 386 1.39 -12.89 12.26
N GLU A 387 2.41 -13.25 13.05
CA GLU A 387 2.23 -13.60 14.46
C GLU A 387 1.82 -12.38 15.27
N VAL A 388 0.83 -12.55 16.14
CA VAL A 388 0.60 -11.66 17.26
C VAL A 388 1.47 -12.13 18.43
N GLU A 389 2.23 -11.23 19.04
CA GLU A 389 2.88 -11.45 20.34
C GLU A 389 1.83 -11.48 21.47
N ASP A 390 0.94 -12.47 21.47
CA ASP A 390 0.04 -12.79 22.57
C ASP A 390 0.15 -14.30 22.89
N ALA A 391 0.04 -14.67 24.17
CA ALA A 391 0.09 -16.06 24.68
C ALA A 391 -0.87 -17.07 24.01
N ARG A 392 -1.79 -16.61 23.15
CA ARG A 392 -2.80 -17.43 22.46
C ARG A 392 -2.47 -17.82 21.02
N ARG A 393 -1.25 -17.56 20.50
CA ARG A 393 -0.90 -17.77 19.08
C ARG A 393 -1.96 -17.19 18.13
N SER A 394 -2.39 -15.96 18.39
CA SER A 394 -3.30 -15.28 17.47
C SER A 394 -2.52 -14.84 16.22
N GLU A 395 -3.13 -14.95 15.05
CA GLU A 395 -2.56 -14.52 13.77
C GLU A 395 -3.30 -13.26 13.30
N VAL A 396 -2.57 -12.34 12.66
CA VAL A 396 -3.19 -11.26 11.87
C VAL A 396 -3.00 -11.60 10.41
N GLU A 397 -4.09 -11.61 9.66
CA GLU A 397 -4.04 -11.77 8.21
C GLU A 397 -4.04 -10.38 7.55
N TYR A 398 -3.19 -10.20 6.57
CA TYR A 398 -3.14 -9.02 5.72
C TYR A 398 -3.41 -9.42 4.29
N LEU A 399 -4.11 -8.56 3.57
CA LEU A 399 -4.29 -8.67 2.14
C LEU A 399 -3.35 -7.68 1.45
N SER A 400 -2.41 -8.21 0.66
CA SER A 400 -1.51 -7.44 -0.19
C SER A 400 -2.01 -7.52 -1.64
N SER A 401 -2.24 -6.37 -2.26
CA SER A 401 -2.74 -6.25 -3.63
C SER A 401 -1.85 -5.32 -4.44
N VAL A 402 -1.52 -5.74 -5.67
CA VAL A 402 -0.79 -4.93 -6.65
C VAL A 402 -1.75 -4.57 -7.79
N LEU A 403 -1.86 -3.28 -8.09
CA LEU A 403 -2.79 -2.75 -9.07
C LEU A 403 -2.09 -1.89 -10.12
N SER A 404 -2.67 -1.81 -11.32
CA SER A 404 -2.20 -0.92 -12.39
C SER A 404 -3.37 -0.43 -13.24
N VAL A 405 -3.18 0.73 -13.88
CA VAL A 405 -4.17 1.31 -14.80
C VAL A 405 -4.00 0.66 -16.17
N MET A 406 -5.00 -0.11 -16.59
CA MET A 406 -5.01 -0.81 -17.86
C MET A 406 -6.09 -0.26 -18.80
N LEU A 407 -5.76 -0.22 -20.10
CA LEU A 407 -6.71 0.06 -21.16
C LEU A 407 -7.24 -1.28 -21.70
N PHE A 408 -8.54 -1.50 -21.60
CA PHE A 408 -9.18 -2.68 -22.18
C PHE A 408 -9.48 -2.43 -23.67
N CYS A 409 -8.77 -3.13 -24.55
CA CYS A 409 -9.01 -3.09 -25.98
C CYS A 409 -9.74 -4.36 -26.42
N VAL A 410 -10.95 -4.23 -27.00
CA VAL A 410 -11.78 -5.38 -27.42
C VAL A 410 -11.09 -6.25 -28.48
N ALA A 411 -10.13 -5.68 -29.22
CA ALA A 411 -9.38 -6.39 -30.27
C ALA A 411 -8.51 -7.55 -29.76
N GLU A 412 -7.91 -7.45 -28.56
CA GLU A 412 -7.05 -8.50 -28.00
C GLU A 412 -7.86 -9.71 -27.54
N TYR A 413 -9.09 -9.50 -27.04
CA TYR A 413 -10.01 -10.59 -26.68
C TYR A 413 -10.48 -11.36 -27.92
N LEU A 414 -10.75 -10.67 -29.03
CA LEU A 414 -11.08 -11.28 -30.33
C LEU A 414 -9.88 -12.03 -30.93
N GLN A 415 -8.66 -11.55 -30.73
CA GLN A 415 -7.46 -12.27 -31.18
C GLN A 415 -7.25 -13.56 -30.38
N LEU A 416 -7.39 -13.53 -29.05
CA LEU A 416 -7.31 -14.71 -28.18
C LEU A 416 -8.42 -15.73 -28.48
N THR A 417 -9.68 -15.30 -28.65
CA THR A 417 -10.75 -16.19 -29.07
C THR A 417 -10.56 -16.71 -30.50
N SER A 418 -10.01 -15.92 -31.42
CA SER A 418 -9.67 -16.40 -32.78
C SER A 418 -8.51 -17.39 -32.78
N ILE A 419 -7.53 -17.25 -31.87
CA ILE A 419 -6.40 -18.17 -31.72
C ILE A 419 -6.90 -19.49 -31.12
N ILE A 420 -7.78 -19.44 -30.12
CA ILE A 420 -8.43 -20.62 -29.52
C ILE A 420 -9.36 -21.32 -30.53
N LEU A 421 -10.07 -20.57 -31.38
CA LEU A 421 -10.91 -21.12 -32.45
C LEU A 421 -10.08 -21.66 -33.63
N ARG A 422 -8.87 -21.14 -33.87
CA ARG A 422 -7.94 -21.60 -34.93
C ARG A 422 -7.04 -22.75 -34.48
N SER A 423 -6.82 -22.96 -33.19
CA SER A 423 -5.98 -24.04 -32.64
C SER A 423 -6.69 -25.39 -32.55
N GLY A 424 -7.97 -25.49 -32.91
CA GLY A 424 -8.57 -26.76 -33.33
C GLY A 424 -8.71 -27.86 -32.26
N GLU A 425 -8.74 -27.53 -30.97
CA GLU A 425 -8.94 -28.51 -29.89
C GLU A 425 -10.22 -28.25 -29.09
N ILE A 426 -11.37 -28.12 -29.76
CA ILE A 426 -12.67 -28.47 -29.14
C ILE A 426 -13.50 -29.22 -30.19
N ALA A 427 -13.05 -30.43 -30.51
CA ALA A 427 -13.86 -31.44 -31.16
C ALA A 427 -14.30 -32.47 -30.11
N HIS A 428 -15.12 -32.05 -29.13
CA HIS A 428 -16.10 -32.88 -28.42
C HIS A 428 -16.75 -32.14 -27.25
N MET A 429 -17.75 -31.31 -27.54
CA MET A 429 -18.94 -31.14 -26.68
C MET A 429 -19.99 -30.33 -27.45
N GLY A 430 -20.34 -30.82 -28.64
CA GLY A 430 -21.61 -30.46 -29.27
C GLY A 430 -22.73 -31.06 -28.45
N ASP A 431 -23.63 -30.20 -27.96
CA ASP A 431 -25.09 -30.41 -27.83
C ASP A 431 -25.77 -29.65 -26.68
N LYS A 432 -25.08 -28.73 -25.97
CA LYS A 432 -25.76 -27.88 -24.94
C LYS A 432 -25.52 -26.37 -24.98
N LEU A 433 -24.85 -25.82 -26.00
CA LEU A 433 -24.64 -24.37 -26.15
C LEU A 433 -25.29 -23.74 -27.39
N GLY A 434 -26.34 -24.38 -27.94
CA GLY A 434 -26.97 -23.93 -29.19
C GLY A 434 -27.75 -22.61 -29.11
N SER A 435 -28.22 -22.17 -27.94
CA SER A 435 -29.08 -20.98 -27.83
C SER A 435 -28.38 -19.70 -27.37
N PHE A 436 -27.26 -19.79 -26.63
CA PHE A 436 -26.51 -18.61 -26.20
C PHE A 436 -25.61 -18.02 -27.30
N HIS A 437 -25.26 -18.84 -28.30
CA HIS A 437 -24.28 -18.48 -29.32
C HIS A 437 -24.89 -17.69 -30.50
N GLU A 438 -26.15 -17.93 -30.88
CA GLU A 438 -26.81 -17.17 -31.95
C GLU A 438 -27.19 -15.74 -31.50
N ASP A 439 -27.64 -15.57 -30.25
CA ASP A 439 -28.04 -14.26 -29.73
C ASP A 439 -26.84 -13.30 -29.56
N MET A 440 -25.66 -13.83 -29.20
CA MET A 440 -24.45 -13.03 -29.00
C MET A 440 -23.82 -12.58 -30.33
N VAL A 441 -23.82 -13.43 -31.35
CA VAL A 441 -23.34 -13.08 -32.71
C VAL A 441 -24.28 -12.08 -33.39
N THR A 442 -25.58 -12.19 -33.12
CA THR A 442 -26.59 -11.24 -33.64
C THR A 442 -26.48 -9.86 -32.97
N ALA A 443 -26.13 -9.79 -31.68
CA ALA A 443 -25.90 -8.51 -30.99
C ALA A 443 -24.63 -7.80 -31.47
N LEU A 444 -23.57 -8.55 -31.81
CA LEU A 444 -22.28 -8.02 -32.27
C LEU A 444 -22.37 -7.42 -33.70
N THR A 445 -23.12 -8.06 -34.60
CA THR A 445 -23.33 -7.54 -35.96
C THR A 445 -24.15 -6.25 -36.01
N VAL A 446 -25.04 -6.02 -35.03
CA VAL A 446 -25.81 -4.77 -34.91
C VAL A 446 -24.94 -3.59 -34.47
N SER A 447 -23.95 -3.84 -33.60
CA SER A 447 -23.02 -2.82 -33.10
C SER A 447 -22.04 -2.35 -34.20
N GLU A 448 -21.53 -3.27 -35.02
CA GLU A 448 -20.64 -2.94 -36.15
C GLU A 448 -21.33 -2.10 -37.23
N VAL A 449 -22.60 -2.37 -37.53
CA VAL A 449 -23.39 -1.60 -38.52
C VAL A 449 -23.74 -0.20 -37.99
N ALA A 450 -24.04 -0.06 -36.69
CA ALA A 450 -24.31 1.24 -36.06
C ALA A 450 -23.07 2.15 -36.04
N SER A 451 -21.89 1.57 -35.79
CA SER A 451 -20.58 2.25 -35.86
C SER A 451 -20.27 2.74 -37.28
N ALA A 452 -20.51 1.90 -38.30
CA ALA A 452 -20.24 2.26 -39.70
C ALA A 452 -21.17 3.35 -40.25
N SER A 453 -22.42 3.46 -39.77
CA SER A 453 -23.38 4.48 -40.23
C SER A 453 -23.08 5.90 -39.71
N SER A 454 -22.29 6.04 -38.64
CA SER A 454 -21.91 7.35 -38.07
C SER A 454 -20.84 8.11 -38.88
N ARG A 455 -20.28 7.51 -39.94
CA ARG A 455 -19.19 8.09 -40.74
C ARG A 455 -19.57 8.65 -42.12
N VAL A 456 -20.85 8.75 -42.46
CA VAL A 456 -21.28 9.39 -43.73
C VAL A 456 -22.22 10.55 -43.43
N SER A 457 -21.69 11.77 -43.50
CA SER A 457 -22.46 13.01 -43.48
C SER A 457 -23.08 13.27 -44.85
N LEU A 458 -24.37 12.98 -45.02
CA LEU A 458 -25.16 13.45 -46.18
C LEU A 458 -26.37 14.25 -45.70
N SER A 459 -26.67 15.35 -46.39
CA SER A 459 -27.70 16.30 -45.98
C SER A 459 -29.13 15.78 -46.28
N PRO A 460 -30.17 16.27 -45.58
CA PRO A 460 -31.52 15.72 -45.63
C PRO A 460 -32.25 15.84 -46.98
N HIS A 461 -31.71 16.60 -47.94
CA HIS A 461 -32.41 16.91 -49.20
C HIS A 461 -32.09 15.95 -50.36
N ASP A 462 -31.04 15.13 -50.25
CA ASP A 462 -30.60 14.21 -51.33
C ASP A 462 -31.21 12.80 -51.23
N GLN A 463 -32.05 12.52 -50.22
CA GLN A 463 -32.63 11.18 -50.04
C GLN A 463 -33.89 10.90 -50.87
N CYS A 464 -34.51 11.92 -51.50
CA CYS A 464 -35.80 11.74 -52.17
C CYS A 464 -35.74 11.51 -53.70
N GLU A 465 -34.62 11.71 -54.40
CA GLU A 465 -34.55 11.51 -55.86
C GLU A 465 -33.86 10.21 -56.32
N ALA A 466 -33.27 9.42 -55.41
CA ALA A 466 -32.49 8.23 -55.80
C ALA A 466 -33.32 6.95 -56.09
N LEU A 467 -34.66 7.01 -56.13
CA LEU A 467 -35.51 5.80 -56.27
C LEU A 467 -36.43 5.78 -57.50
N ALA A 468 -36.31 6.72 -58.45
CA ALA A 468 -37.22 6.78 -59.60
C ALA A 468 -36.67 6.25 -60.93
N GLY A 469 -35.48 5.64 -60.99
CA GLY A 469 -34.99 5.16 -62.28
C GLY A 469 -33.80 4.22 -62.23
N VAL A 470 -34.03 2.92 -62.03
CA VAL A 470 -33.12 1.87 -62.53
C VAL A 470 -33.96 0.66 -62.95
N GLY A 471 -33.88 0.33 -64.24
CA GLY A 471 -34.51 -0.84 -64.86
C GLY A 471 -33.84 -2.16 -64.47
N PRO A 472 -34.37 -3.30 -64.98
CA PRO A 472 -33.97 -4.62 -64.54
C PRO A 472 -32.69 -5.04 -65.26
N ASP A 473 -31.55 -4.51 -64.83
CA ASP A 473 -30.24 -5.14 -64.92
C ASP A 473 -29.22 -4.23 -64.24
N SER A 474 -29.14 -4.32 -62.91
CA SER A 474 -27.93 -3.97 -62.17
C SER A 474 -27.93 -4.66 -60.81
N THR A 475 -26.76 -5.19 -60.46
CA THR A 475 -26.41 -5.83 -59.20
C THR A 475 -26.46 -4.81 -58.05
N ILE A 476 -27.66 -4.58 -57.51
CA ILE A 476 -27.85 -3.89 -56.23
C ILE A 476 -28.10 -4.95 -55.15
N THR A 477 -27.28 -4.85 -54.12
CA THR A 477 -26.88 -5.84 -53.14
C THR A 477 -27.99 -6.32 -52.20
N ASN A 478 -27.91 -7.61 -51.84
CA ASN A 478 -28.71 -8.33 -50.84
C ASN A 478 -28.87 -7.64 -49.47
N SER A 479 -28.12 -6.58 -49.18
CA SER A 479 -28.05 -5.91 -47.88
C SER A 479 -29.32 -5.16 -47.51
N ASN A 480 -30.02 -4.52 -48.46
CA ASN A 480 -31.23 -3.75 -48.16
C ASN A 480 -32.47 -4.62 -47.90
N VAL A 481 -32.55 -5.80 -48.54
CA VAL A 481 -33.61 -6.78 -48.30
C VAL A 481 -33.42 -7.49 -46.94
N LEU A 482 -32.16 -7.73 -46.55
CA LEU A 482 -31.81 -8.25 -45.22
C LEU A 482 -32.09 -7.26 -44.10
N LEU A 483 -31.80 -5.96 -44.32
CA LEU A 483 -32.09 -4.90 -43.35
C LEU A 483 -33.60 -4.76 -43.06
N MET A 484 -34.43 -4.76 -44.12
CA MET A 484 -35.89 -4.73 -43.97
C MET A 484 -36.45 -5.96 -43.23
N ARG A 485 -35.90 -7.16 -43.49
CA ARG A 485 -36.30 -8.39 -42.79
C ARG A 485 -35.87 -8.40 -41.32
N CYS A 486 -34.72 -7.83 -40.98
CA CYS A 486 -34.27 -7.67 -39.59
C CYS A 486 -35.10 -6.63 -38.82
N ILE A 487 -35.51 -5.54 -39.46
CA ILE A 487 -36.39 -4.53 -38.84
C ILE A 487 -37.78 -5.12 -38.56
N GLN A 488 -38.35 -5.90 -39.49
CA GLN A 488 -39.62 -6.60 -39.26
C GLN A 488 -39.53 -7.67 -38.16
N ARG A 489 -38.43 -8.42 -38.06
CA ARG A 489 -38.20 -9.39 -36.97
C ARG A 489 -38.02 -8.71 -35.61
N SER A 490 -37.31 -7.58 -35.56
CA SER A 490 -37.12 -6.78 -34.34
C SER A 490 -38.43 -6.16 -33.84
N ALA A 491 -39.31 -5.70 -34.74
CA ALA A 491 -40.64 -5.20 -34.39
C ALA A 491 -41.55 -6.31 -33.83
N THR A 492 -41.40 -7.54 -34.34
CA THR A 492 -42.15 -8.72 -33.86
C THR A 492 -41.64 -9.17 -32.48
N HIS A 493 -40.33 -9.11 -32.25
CA HIS A 493 -39.70 -9.43 -30.96
C HIS A 493 -40.06 -8.42 -29.86
N ARG A 494 -40.07 -7.11 -30.19
CA ARG A 494 -40.51 -6.07 -29.25
C ARG A 494 -41.98 -6.20 -28.83
N ARG A 495 -42.87 -6.68 -29.71
CA ARG A 495 -44.26 -6.98 -29.34
C ARG A 495 -44.38 -8.20 -28.42
N LYS A 496 -43.53 -9.22 -28.60
CA LYS A 496 -43.48 -10.40 -27.72
C LYS A 496 -42.94 -10.07 -26.32
N ILE A 497 -41.88 -9.26 -26.22
CA ILE A 497 -41.32 -8.83 -24.94
C ILE A 497 -42.33 -7.97 -24.18
N LYS A 498 -43.00 -7.03 -24.86
CA LYS A 498 -44.04 -6.20 -24.24
C LYS A 498 -45.28 -7.00 -23.79
N SER A 499 -45.60 -8.09 -24.47
CA SER A 499 -46.66 -9.05 -24.06
C SER A 499 -46.26 -9.90 -22.86
N LEU A 500 -44.96 -10.22 -22.71
CA LEU A 500 -44.43 -10.95 -21.54
C LEU A 500 -44.31 -10.04 -20.32
N GLU A 501 -43.92 -8.78 -20.49
CA GLU A 501 -43.89 -7.77 -19.42
C GLU A 501 -45.28 -7.39 -18.90
N LEU A 502 -46.31 -7.43 -19.76
CA LEU A 502 -47.70 -7.20 -19.35
C LEU A 502 -48.30 -8.41 -18.62
N GLY A 503 -47.90 -9.65 -18.98
CA GLY A 503 -48.33 -10.86 -18.27
C GLY A 503 -47.69 -11.03 -16.87
N LEU A 504 -46.47 -10.53 -16.68
CA LEU A 504 -45.75 -10.57 -15.39
C LEU A 504 -46.21 -9.50 -14.38
N ARG A 505 -47.20 -8.67 -14.72
CA ARG A 505 -47.77 -7.65 -13.82
C ARG A 505 -49.20 -7.98 -13.34
N GLU A 506 -49.79 -9.10 -13.78
CA GLU A 506 -51.13 -9.54 -13.37
C GLU A 506 -51.14 -10.85 -12.55
N GLU A 507 -49.98 -11.37 -12.15
CA GLU A 507 -49.82 -12.35 -11.06
C GLU A 507 -49.08 -11.70 -9.88
#